data_AF-A0A820ZPV9-F1
#
_entry.id   AF-A0A820ZPV9-F1
#
_cell.length_a   1.000
_cell.length_b   1.000
_cell.length_c   1.000
_cell.angle_alpha   90.00
_cell.angle_beta   90.00
_cell.angle_gamma   90.00
#
_symmetry.space_group_name_H-M   'P 1'
#
loop_
_entity.id
_entity.type
_entity.pdbx_description
1 polymer ?
#
loop_
_entity_poly.entity_id
_entity_poly.type
_entity_poly.pdbx_seq_one_letter_code
_entity_poly.pdbx_strand_id
1 'polypeptide(L)'
;MSSENNDEPSPSPTKKTNNNNTNNSDSESDVNNEHLIGNVQRVAIVPPNYEGKPKKGHLIFDASFECGNLGRIDYVNDYEYDLFIRPDTCCPRFRCWFLFTVENVKADQRVIFHIVNFSKAKSLYRDGMTPLVKSTSRKRWQRLPTRNVFYYRSPDHRKNYVMSFTFCFDREDDVYQFAYSFPYTYTKLQNYLESIDQRQFDYFQRRPLVYSV
;
A
#
# COMPACT_ATOMS: atom_id res chain seq x y z
N MET A 1 -71.95 -23.27 -31.15
CA MET A 1 -70.87 -24.28 -31.28
C MET A 1 -69.63 -23.54 -31.76
N SER A 2 -68.70 -23.30 -30.83
CA SER A 2 -67.21 -23.42 -30.93
C SER A 2 -66.48 -22.85 -32.16
N SER A 3 -65.37 -22.10 -32.13
CA SER A 3 -64.47 -21.55 -31.08
C SER A 3 -63.53 -20.51 -31.78
N GLU A 4 -63.26 -19.34 -31.18
CA GLU A 4 -61.96 -18.89 -30.58
C GLU A 4 -60.85 -18.30 -31.50
N ASN A 5 -60.73 -16.97 -31.41
CA ASN A 5 -59.61 -16.15 -30.87
C ASN A 5 -58.19 -16.03 -31.50
N ASN A 6 -57.83 -14.74 -31.66
CA ASN A 6 -56.56 -14.01 -31.38
C ASN A 6 -55.55 -13.66 -32.50
N ASP A 7 -55.56 -12.36 -32.83
CA ASP A 7 -54.48 -11.34 -32.85
C ASP A 7 -53.23 -11.44 -33.75
N GLU A 8 -53.25 -10.59 -34.80
CA GLU A 8 -52.25 -9.60 -35.32
C GLU A 8 -50.76 -9.58 -34.86
N PRO A 9 -49.82 -8.91 -35.58
CA PRO A 9 -49.48 -8.98 -37.00
C PRO A 9 -47.94 -9.10 -37.25
N SER A 10 -47.56 -9.21 -38.53
CA SER A 10 -46.17 -9.24 -39.07
C SER A 10 -45.66 -7.82 -39.42
N PRO A 11 -44.52 -7.61 -40.16
CA PRO A 11 -43.11 -7.97 -39.96
C PRO A 11 -42.12 -6.78 -40.19
N SER A 12 -40.80 -7.07 -40.28
CA SER A 12 -39.75 -6.45 -41.16
C SER A 12 -38.61 -5.65 -40.46
N PRO A 13 -37.46 -5.37 -41.13
CA PRO A 13 -36.44 -6.34 -41.56
C PRO A 13 -35.00 -5.87 -41.20
N THR A 14 -34.01 -6.71 -41.51
CA THR A 14 -32.59 -6.60 -41.13
C THR A 14 -31.67 -5.93 -42.18
N LYS A 15 -30.52 -5.44 -41.67
CA LYS A 15 -29.15 -5.31 -42.24
C LYS A 15 -28.73 -4.02 -42.96
N LYS A 16 -27.65 -3.39 -42.46
CA LYS A 16 -26.29 -3.49 -43.03
C LYS A 16 -25.19 -2.95 -42.10
N THR A 17 -24.01 -3.53 -42.27
CA THR A 17 -22.75 -3.48 -41.50
C THR A 17 -21.82 -2.34 -41.93
N ASN A 18 -21.06 -1.71 -41.02
CA ASN A 18 -19.57 -1.75 -40.94
C ASN A 18 -18.90 -0.57 -40.18
N ASN A 19 -17.81 -0.94 -39.50
CA ASN A 19 -16.56 -0.22 -39.18
C ASN A 19 -16.44 0.73 -37.97
N ASN A 20 -15.76 0.19 -36.95
CA ASN A 20 -14.62 0.74 -36.19
C ASN A 20 -14.43 2.27 -36.12
N ASN A 21 -14.53 2.79 -34.90
CA ASN A 21 -13.49 3.65 -34.34
C ASN A 21 -13.48 3.54 -32.80
N THR A 22 -12.40 2.97 -32.30
CA THR A 22 -11.92 3.07 -30.93
C THR A 22 -11.72 4.53 -30.54
N ASN A 23 -12.48 5.02 -29.57
CA ASN A 23 -12.11 6.15 -28.74
C ASN A 23 -12.46 5.80 -27.30
N ASN A 24 -11.49 5.20 -26.62
CA ASN A 24 -11.51 5.00 -25.17
C ASN A 24 -11.25 6.39 -24.56
N SER A 25 -12.32 7.13 -24.28
CA SER A 25 -12.24 8.38 -23.53
C SER A 25 -12.01 8.02 -22.06
N ASP A 26 -10.74 7.89 -21.69
CA ASP A 26 -10.29 7.98 -20.30
C ASP A 26 -10.70 9.37 -19.79
N SER A 27 -11.88 9.44 -19.18
CA SER A 27 -12.36 10.63 -18.51
C SER A 27 -11.50 10.87 -17.27
N GLU A 28 -10.56 11.79 -17.41
CA GLU A 28 -10.04 12.61 -16.34
C GLU A 28 -11.21 13.23 -15.56
N SER A 29 -11.26 12.98 -14.26
CA SER A 29 -11.89 13.92 -13.33
C SER A 29 -11.40 13.67 -11.90
N ASP A 30 -10.66 14.67 -11.42
CA ASP A 30 -10.52 15.06 -10.02
C ASP A 30 -9.85 14.06 -9.08
N VAL A 31 -8.54 13.92 -9.30
CA VAL A 31 -7.63 13.70 -8.19
C VAL A 31 -7.67 14.98 -7.35
N ASN A 32 -8.42 14.96 -6.24
CA ASN A 32 -8.23 15.91 -5.15
C ASN A 32 -6.72 15.92 -4.85
N ASN A 33 -6.07 16.97 -5.33
CA ASN A 33 -4.67 17.32 -5.09
C ASN A 33 -4.55 17.77 -3.63
N GLU A 34 -4.90 16.88 -2.68
CA GLU A 34 -4.27 16.97 -1.37
C GLU A 34 -2.79 16.72 -1.64
N HIS A 35 -2.02 17.81 -1.64
CA HIS A 35 -0.58 17.77 -1.58
C HIS A 35 -0.22 16.80 -0.46
N LEU A 36 0.23 15.59 -0.82
CA LEU A 36 0.89 14.68 0.11
C LEU A 36 2.23 15.34 0.46
N ILE A 37 2.20 16.20 1.47
CA ILE A 37 3.35 16.92 2.02
C ILE A 37 4.23 15.88 2.70
N GLY A 38 5.12 15.26 1.93
CA GLY A 38 6.15 14.39 2.49
C GLY A 38 5.65 13.04 3.03
N ASN A 39 6.55 12.34 3.71
CA ASN A 39 6.20 11.15 4.48
C ASN A 39 5.56 11.59 5.79
N VAL A 40 4.69 10.75 6.33
CA VAL A 40 4.18 10.93 7.70
C VAL A 40 5.33 10.89 8.69
N GLN A 41 5.29 11.79 9.67
CA GLN A 41 6.32 11.91 10.71
C GLN A 41 5.67 11.85 12.08
N ARG A 42 5.75 10.66 12.72
CA ARG A 42 5.22 10.40 14.07
C ARG A 42 3.79 10.90 14.27
N VAL A 43 2.89 10.60 13.34
CA VAL A 43 1.48 11.01 13.36
C VAL A 43 0.69 10.04 14.25
N ALA A 44 0.13 10.55 15.34
CA ALA A 44 -0.80 9.80 16.18
C ALA A 44 -2.20 9.80 15.55
N ILE A 45 -2.79 8.62 15.37
CA ILE A 45 -4.14 8.47 14.87
C ILE A 45 -5.08 8.18 16.05
N VAL A 46 -6.05 9.07 16.23
CA VAL A 46 -7.04 9.03 17.31
C VAL A 46 -8.45 9.03 16.73
N PRO A 47 -9.45 8.51 17.45
CA PRO A 47 -10.84 8.57 17.01
C PRO A 47 -11.31 10.01 16.72
N PRO A 48 -12.23 10.21 15.77
CA PRO A 48 -12.85 11.52 15.55
C PRO A 48 -13.46 12.06 16.84
N ASN A 49 -13.27 13.35 17.11
CA ASN A 49 -13.72 14.03 18.32
C ASN A 49 -13.03 13.58 19.63
N TYR A 50 -11.93 12.81 19.56
CA TYR A 50 -11.13 12.53 20.74
C TYR A 50 -10.41 13.80 21.22
N GLU A 51 -10.70 14.21 22.46
CA GLU A 51 -10.04 15.33 23.12
C GLU A 51 -8.97 14.83 24.11
N GLY A 52 -7.76 15.38 24.00
CA GLY A 52 -6.65 15.09 24.91
C GLY A 52 -5.43 14.46 24.24
N LYS A 53 -4.46 14.06 25.06
CA LYS A 53 -3.23 13.42 24.56
C LYS A 53 -3.52 12.00 24.07
N PRO A 54 -2.83 11.52 23.01
CA PRO A 54 -2.93 10.12 22.59
C PRO A 54 -2.66 9.17 23.75
N LYS A 55 -3.54 8.18 23.94
CA LYS A 55 -3.40 7.12 24.94
C LYS A 55 -2.72 5.91 24.32
N LYS A 56 -2.28 4.96 25.16
CA LYS A 56 -1.76 3.67 24.70
C LYS A 56 -2.82 2.97 23.83
N GLY A 57 -2.40 2.50 22.66
CA GLY A 57 -3.28 1.93 21.63
C GLY A 57 -3.70 2.93 20.55
N HIS A 58 -3.53 4.24 20.77
CA HIS A 58 -3.65 5.23 19.68
C HIS A 58 -2.38 5.17 18.84
N LEU A 59 -2.43 4.40 17.76
CA LEU A 59 -1.27 4.08 16.95
C LEU A 59 -0.56 5.34 16.45
N ILE A 60 0.76 5.36 16.56
CA ILE A 60 1.61 6.43 16.03
C ILE A 60 2.37 5.87 14.83
N PHE A 61 2.17 6.49 13.66
CA PHE A 61 2.78 6.10 12.41
C PHE A 61 3.95 7.01 12.06
N ASP A 62 5.02 6.42 11.55
CA ASP A 62 6.15 7.17 11.02
C ASP A 62 6.67 6.50 9.74
N ALA A 63 7.07 7.32 8.78
CA ALA A 63 7.76 6.91 7.57
C ALA A 63 8.87 7.90 7.19
N SER A 64 9.20 8.84 8.07
CA SER A 64 10.23 9.85 7.84
C SER A 64 11.63 9.32 8.17
N PHE A 65 12.01 8.23 7.51
CA PHE A 65 13.30 7.59 7.65
C PHE A 65 13.76 6.97 6.32
N GLU A 66 14.98 6.45 6.31
CA GLU A 66 15.58 5.86 5.12
C GLU A 66 14.71 4.74 4.50
N CYS A 67 14.47 4.84 3.19
CA CYS A 67 13.55 3.98 2.44
C CYS A 67 12.06 4.06 2.86
N GLY A 68 11.69 4.91 3.82
CA GLY A 68 10.32 5.07 4.30
C GLY A 68 9.38 5.59 3.21
N ASN A 69 8.17 5.04 3.15
CA ASN A 69 7.10 5.54 2.29
C ASN A 69 5.73 5.24 2.90
N LEU A 70 5.08 6.29 3.38
CA LEU A 70 3.67 6.37 3.75
C LEU A 70 3.30 7.85 3.81
N GLY A 71 2.24 8.26 3.14
CA GLY A 71 1.90 9.68 2.98
C GLY A 71 0.70 10.14 3.79
N ARG A 72 -0.28 9.26 4.03
CA ARG A 72 -1.47 9.57 4.84
C ARG A 72 -2.04 8.31 5.48
N ILE A 73 -2.70 8.49 6.62
CA ILE A 73 -3.46 7.47 7.31
C ILE A 73 -4.82 8.06 7.63
N ASP A 74 -5.88 7.38 7.21
CA ASP A 74 -7.25 7.74 7.57
C ASP A 74 -7.74 6.72 8.61
N TYR A 75 -8.33 7.24 9.68
CA TYR A 75 -9.00 6.42 10.70
C TYR A 75 -10.34 5.95 10.16
N VAL A 76 -10.56 4.63 10.10
CA VAL A 76 -11.85 4.05 9.69
C VAL A 76 -12.68 3.73 10.93
N ASN A 77 -12.12 2.96 11.86
CA ASN A 77 -12.67 2.67 13.18
C ASN A 77 -11.55 2.26 14.15
N ASP A 78 -11.90 1.82 15.36
CA ASP A 78 -10.93 1.51 16.43
C ASP A 78 -9.91 0.43 16.04
N TYR A 79 -10.19 -0.35 14.99
CA TYR A 79 -9.39 -1.48 14.55
C TYR A 79 -8.98 -1.40 13.08
N GLU A 80 -9.42 -0.40 12.32
CA GLU A 80 -9.22 -0.34 10.87
C GLU A 80 -8.66 1.01 10.43
N TYR A 81 -7.66 0.95 9.56
CA TYR A 81 -6.96 2.13 9.05
C TYR A 81 -6.72 2.03 7.55
N ASP A 82 -7.06 3.10 6.84
CA ASP A 82 -6.74 3.27 5.43
C ASP A 82 -5.39 3.96 5.29
N LEU A 83 -4.48 3.31 4.58
CA LEU A 83 -3.10 3.73 4.40
C LEU A 83 -2.87 4.14 2.94
N PHE A 84 -2.35 5.36 2.76
CA PHE A 84 -2.09 5.93 1.44
C PHE A 84 -0.59 6.05 1.21
N ILE A 85 -0.11 5.31 0.22
CA ILE A 85 1.27 5.34 -0.22
C ILE A 85 1.51 6.59 -1.07
N ARG A 86 2.69 7.20 -0.93
CA ARG A 86 3.08 8.30 -1.82
C ARG A 86 3.44 7.77 -3.21
N PRO A 87 3.16 8.54 -4.25
CA PRO A 87 3.64 8.19 -5.57
C PRO A 87 5.17 8.26 -5.67
N ASP A 88 5.74 7.50 -6.61
CA ASP A 88 7.17 7.56 -6.89
C ASP A 88 7.57 8.96 -7.39
N THR A 89 8.70 9.50 -6.91
CA THR A 89 9.17 10.86 -7.19
C THR A 89 9.21 11.19 -8.69
N CYS A 90 9.70 10.26 -9.49
CA CYS A 90 9.84 10.43 -10.95
C CYS A 90 8.70 9.75 -11.73
N CYS A 91 7.72 9.14 -11.05
CA CYS A 91 6.60 8.49 -11.71
C CYS A 91 5.30 8.64 -10.90
N PRO A 92 4.65 9.82 -10.96
CA PRO A 92 3.53 10.20 -10.07
C PRO A 92 2.30 9.28 -10.17
N ARG A 93 2.24 8.46 -11.23
CA ARG A 93 1.17 7.50 -11.49
C ARG A 93 1.33 6.20 -10.68
N PHE A 94 2.54 5.82 -10.29
CA PHE A 94 2.79 4.55 -9.62
C PHE A 94 3.01 4.70 -8.12
N ARG A 95 2.39 3.79 -7.37
CA ARG A 95 2.52 3.60 -5.92
C ARG A 95 2.73 2.11 -5.69
N CYS A 96 3.97 1.69 -5.50
CA CYS A 96 4.31 0.27 -5.41
C CYS A 96 5.15 -0.14 -4.20
N TRP A 97 5.61 0.82 -3.40
CA TRP A 97 6.48 0.58 -2.26
C TRP A 97 5.90 1.21 -1.00
N PHE A 98 5.89 0.48 0.10
CA PHE A 98 5.64 1.03 1.43
C PHE A 98 6.68 0.52 2.41
N LEU A 99 7.05 1.40 3.33
CA LEU A 99 7.84 1.09 4.51
C LEU A 99 7.49 2.12 5.58
N PHE A 100 6.95 1.66 6.70
CA PHE A 100 6.54 2.52 7.79
C PHE A 100 6.67 1.80 9.13
N THR A 101 6.71 2.57 10.20
CA THR A 101 6.70 2.09 11.58
C THR A 101 5.38 2.41 12.25
N VAL A 102 5.05 1.59 13.25
CA VAL A 102 3.92 1.77 14.15
C VAL A 102 4.42 1.59 15.58
N GLU A 103 4.13 2.58 16.43
CA GLU A 103 4.42 2.54 17.87
C GLU A 103 3.18 2.95 18.69
N ASN A 104 3.36 3.07 20.02
CA ASN A 104 2.29 3.34 20.97
C ASN A 104 1.15 2.30 20.92
N VAL A 105 1.51 1.06 20.59
CA VAL A 105 0.60 -0.08 20.50
C VAL A 105 0.20 -0.56 21.90
N LYS A 106 -0.93 -1.26 21.99
CA LYS A 106 -1.34 -2.00 23.19
C LYS A 106 -1.18 -3.51 22.98
N ALA A 107 -0.87 -4.27 24.03
CA ALA A 107 -0.83 -5.72 23.96
C ALA A 107 -2.21 -6.27 23.58
N ASP A 108 -2.22 -7.31 22.76
CA ASP A 108 -3.41 -7.96 22.20
C ASP A 108 -4.29 -7.06 21.31
N GLN A 109 -3.79 -5.86 20.95
CA GLN A 109 -4.48 -4.98 20.02
C GLN A 109 -4.41 -5.56 18.61
N ARG A 110 -5.58 -5.88 18.06
CA ARG A 110 -5.76 -6.38 16.70
C ARG A 110 -6.18 -5.23 15.80
N VAL A 111 -5.52 -5.13 14.65
CA VAL A 111 -5.82 -4.08 13.66
C VAL A 111 -5.81 -4.64 12.26
N ILE A 112 -6.49 -3.95 11.35
CA ILE A 112 -6.48 -4.17 9.92
C ILE A 112 -5.92 -2.91 9.26
N PHE A 113 -4.92 -3.11 8.43
CA PHE A 113 -4.35 -2.06 7.60
C PHE A 113 -4.75 -2.28 6.15
N HIS A 114 -5.37 -1.28 5.54
CA HIS A 114 -5.75 -1.27 4.13
C HIS A 114 -4.81 -0.37 3.35
N ILE A 115 -3.97 -0.93 2.48
CA ILE A 115 -3.26 -0.15 1.47
C ILE A 115 -4.22 0.07 0.30
N VAL A 116 -4.82 1.26 0.23
CA VAL A 116 -5.98 1.51 -0.64
C VAL A 116 -5.65 2.08 -2.03
N ASN A 117 -4.41 2.54 -2.23
CA ASN A 117 -3.97 3.19 -3.46
C ASN A 117 -2.80 2.47 -4.17
N PHE A 118 -2.73 1.14 -4.03
CA PHE A 118 -1.66 0.32 -4.58
C PHE A 118 -1.77 0.13 -6.11
N SER A 119 -0.74 0.53 -6.87
CA SER A 119 -0.76 0.58 -8.34
C SER A 119 -0.35 -0.75 -9.01
N LYS A 120 -0.89 -1.89 -8.57
CA LYS A 120 -0.52 -3.23 -9.09
C LYS A 120 -1.74 -4.12 -9.36
N ALA A 121 -2.43 -3.94 -10.48
CA ALA A 121 -3.60 -4.76 -10.80
C ALA A 121 -3.34 -6.29 -10.81
N LYS A 122 -2.16 -6.70 -11.30
CA LYS A 122 -1.65 -8.08 -11.22
C LYS A 122 -0.51 -8.13 -10.19
N SER A 123 -0.86 -8.26 -8.92
CA SER A 123 0.12 -8.34 -7.83
C SER A 123 0.35 -9.79 -7.41
N LEU A 124 1.61 -10.13 -7.08
CA LEU A 124 1.98 -11.40 -6.43
C LEU A 124 1.28 -11.59 -5.08
N TYR A 125 0.66 -10.55 -4.52
CA TYR A 125 -0.24 -10.68 -3.36
C TYR A 125 -1.44 -11.59 -3.65
N ARG A 126 -1.81 -11.81 -4.92
CA ARG A 126 -2.79 -12.85 -5.30
C ARG A 126 -2.24 -14.26 -5.25
N ASP A 127 -0.92 -14.38 -5.40
CA ASP A 127 -0.20 -15.64 -5.54
C ASP A 127 0.63 -15.97 -4.27
N GLY A 128 0.17 -15.47 -3.11
CA GLY A 128 0.73 -15.84 -1.81
C GLY A 128 1.89 -14.99 -1.29
N MET A 129 2.29 -13.91 -2.00
CA MET A 129 3.17 -12.91 -1.39
C MET A 129 2.46 -12.25 -0.20
N THR A 130 3.20 -11.87 0.84
CA THR A 130 2.67 -11.15 2.01
C THR A 130 3.63 -10.03 2.43
N PRO A 131 3.16 -8.97 3.11
CA PRO A 131 4.05 -7.95 3.67
C PRO A 131 5.07 -8.55 4.64
N LEU A 132 6.17 -7.84 4.84
CA LEU A 132 7.12 -8.15 5.90
C LEU A 132 6.80 -7.37 7.16
N VAL A 133 7.11 -7.97 8.30
CA VAL A 133 7.10 -7.34 9.61
C VAL A 133 8.40 -7.62 10.34
N LYS A 134 8.84 -6.66 11.15
CA LYS A 134 9.82 -6.83 12.23
C LYS A 134 9.47 -5.89 13.38
N SER A 135 10.16 -6.03 14.50
CA SER A 135 10.07 -5.05 15.60
C SER A 135 11.44 -4.75 16.20
N THR A 136 11.50 -3.79 17.12
CA THR A 136 12.69 -3.48 17.92
C THR A 136 13.25 -4.70 18.65
N SER A 137 12.39 -5.53 19.26
CA SER A 137 12.82 -6.77 19.90
C SER A 137 13.02 -7.94 18.92
N ARG A 138 12.32 -7.95 17.78
CA ARG A 138 12.43 -8.99 16.73
C ARG A 138 13.04 -8.42 15.46
N LYS A 139 14.37 -8.31 15.44
CA LYS A 139 15.12 -7.59 14.39
C LYS A 139 15.10 -8.25 13.00
N ARG A 140 14.74 -9.54 12.91
CA ARG A 140 14.69 -10.28 11.64
C ARG A 140 13.35 -10.05 10.95
N TRP A 141 13.41 -9.61 9.70
CA TRP A 141 12.24 -9.52 8.83
C TRP A 141 11.58 -10.90 8.62
N GLN A 142 10.28 -10.96 8.81
CA GLN A 142 9.45 -12.15 8.58
C GLN A 142 8.23 -11.79 7.74
N ARG A 143 7.80 -12.71 6.88
CA ARG A 143 6.57 -12.57 6.10
C ARG A 143 5.37 -12.77 7.01
N LEU A 144 4.33 -11.95 6.84
CA LEU A 144 3.05 -12.18 7.50
C LEU A 144 2.43 -13.51 7.01
N PRO A 145 1.65 -14.22 7.85
CA PRO A 145 0.91 -15.39 7.42
C PRO A 145 -0.03 -15.05 6.26
N THR A 146 -0.09 -15.89 5.23
CA THR A 146 -0.95 -15.68 4.05
C THR A 146 -2.43 -15.52 4.39
N ARG A 147 -2.92 -16.27 5.39
CA ARG A 147 -4.30 -16.18 5.89
C ARG A 147 -4.68 -14.81 6.48
N ASN A 148 -3.69 -13.98 6.79
CA ASN A 148 -3.87 -12.64 7.36
C ASN A 148 -3.80 -11.54 6.28
N VAL A 149 -3.66 -11.89 5.00
CA VAL A 149 -3.43 -10.93 3.91
C VAL A 149 -4.43 -11.17 2.79
N PHE A 150 -5.08 -10.10 2.35
CA PHE A 150 -6.12 -10.14 1.32
C PHE A 150 -5.81 -9.10 0.25
N TYR A 151 -5.99 -9.48 -1.02
CA TYR A 151 -5.81 -8.58 -2.15
C TYR A 151 -7.00 -8.65 -3.10
N TYR A 152 -7.81 -7.60 -3.11
CA TYR A 152 -9.11 -7.60 -3.79
C TYR A 152 -9.43 -6.24 -4.39
N ARG A 153 -10.48 -6.20 -5.23
CA ARG A 153 -11.00 -4.96 -5.80
C ARG A 153 -12.13 -4.46 -4.92
N SER A 154 -11.96 -3.31 -4.27
CA SER A 154 -12.96 -2.79 -3.33
C SER A 154 -13.94 -1.83 -4.02
N PRO A 155 -15.26 -2.07 -3.95
CA PRO A 155 -16.26 -1.10 -4.40
C PRO A 155 -16.15 0.24 -3.65
N ASP A 156 -15.88 0.18 -2.35
CA ASP A 156 -15.87 1.34 -1.45
C ASP A 156 -14.66 2.25 -1.70
N HIS A 157 -13.55 1.70 -2.19
CA HIS A 157 -12.36 2.46 -2.58
C HIS A 157 -12.31 2.73 -4.08
N ARG A 158 -13.42 3.21 -4.68
CA ARG A 158 -13.52 3.60 -6.10
C ARG A 158 -13.15 2.47 -7.08
N LYS A 159 -13.44 1.22 -6.74
CA LYS A 159 -13.06 0.03 -7.53
C LYS A 159 -11.53 -0.10 -7.71
N ASN A 160 -10.73 0.48 -6.82
CA ASN A 160 -9.29 0.27 -6.78
C ASN A 160 -8.95 -1.10 -6.17
N TYR A 161 -7.73 -1.55 -6.42
CA TYR A 161 -7.18 -2.70 -5.71
C TYR A 161 -6.70 -2.29 -4.33
N VAL A 162 -7.11 -3.08 -3.34
CA VAL A 162 -6.78 -2.88 -1.93
C VAL A 162 -6.04 -4.10 -1.42
N MET A 163 -4.92 -3.86 -0.75
CA MET A 163 -4.25 -4.89 0.05
C MET A 163 -4.59 -4.67 1.51
N SER A 164 -5.32 -5.60 2.10
CA SER A 164 -5.65 -5.59 3.53
C SER A 164 -4.81 -6.61 4.27
N PHE A 165 -4.27 -6.27 5.43
CA PHE A 165 -3.63 -7.26 6.28
C PHE A 165 -3.94 -7.05 7.76
N THR A 166 -4.14 -8.17 8.47
CA THR A 166 -4.48 -8.18 9.89
C THR A 166 -3.25 -8.44 10.74
N PHE A 167 -3.06 -7.64 11.78
CA PHE A 167 -1.93 -7.77 12.70
C PHE A 167 -2.38 -7.70 14.15
N CYS A 168 -1.73 -8.48 15.02
CA CYS A 168 -1.96 -8.46 16.46
C CYS A 168 -0.66 -8.04 17.15
N PHE A 169 -0.68 -6.88 17.80
CA PHE A 169 0.47 -6.40 18.56
C PHE A 169 0.59 -7.18 19.86
N ASP A 170 1.81 -7.57 20.23
CA ASP A 170 2.05 -8.43 21.39
C ASP A 170 3.02 -7.83 22.42
N ARG A 171 3.79 -6.81 22.02
CA ARG A 171 4.72 -6.07 22.89
C ARG A 171 4.49 -4.58 22.76
N GLU A 172 4.15 -3.97 23.88
CA GLU A 172 3.76 -2.56 24.00
C GLU A 172 4.93 -1.57 23.84
N ASP A 173 6.13 -1.99 24.25
CA ASP A 173 7.34 -1.17 24.17
C ASP A 173 8.05 -1.30 22.82
N ASP A 174 7.52 -2.15 21.93
CA ASP A 174 8.10 -2.36 20.62
C ASP A 174 7.60 -1.33 19.60
N VAL A 175 8.51 -0.92 18.74
CA VAL A 175 8.19 -0.27 17.47
C VAL A 175 8.16 -1.34 16.39
N TYR A 176 7.02 -1.49 15.73
CA TYR A 176 6.83 -2.43 14.63
C TYR A 176 7.13 -1.74 13.32
N GLN A 177 7.70 -2.47 12.37
CA GLN A 177 7.97 -1.96 11.03
C GLN A 177 7.35 -2.90 10.01
N PHE A 178 6.63 -2.34 9.04
CA PHE A 178 5.98 -3.06 7.96
C PHE A 178 6.55 -2.64 6.62
N ALA A 179 6.81 -3.60 5.73
CA ALA A 179 7.41 -3.34 4.43
C ALA A 179 6.78 -4.17 3.31
N TYR A 180 6.79 -3.63 2.09
CA TYR A 180 6.39 -4.35 0.89
C TYR A 180 7.29 -5.58 0.64
N SER A 181 8.60 -5.37 0.68
CA SER A 181 9.62 -6.41 0.53
C SER A 181 10.86 -6.06 1.36
N PHE A 182 11.90 -6.89 1.33
CA PHE A 182 13.09 -6.72 2.17
C PHE A 182 13.77 -5.40 1.82
N PRO A 183 13.80 -4.41 2.73
CA PRO A 183 14.49 -3.16 2.45
C PRO A 183 15.99 -3.39 2.49
N TYR A 184 16.68 -2.73 1.55
CA TYR A 184 18.13 -2.62 1.54
C TYR A 184 18.48 -1.15 1.50
N THR A 185 18.96 -0.64 2.62
CA THR A 185 19.12 0.80 2.79
C THR A 185 20.46 1.29 2.25
N TYR A 186 20.56 2.57 1.93
CA TYR A 186 21.80 3.22 1.50
C TYR A 186 22.88 3.15 2.58
N THR A 187 22.55 3.37 3.87
CA THR A 187 23.50 3.16 4.98
C THR A 187 24.02 1.72 5.00
N LYS A 188 23.14 0.72 4.76
CA LYS A 188 23.57 -0.68 4.67
C LYS A 188 24.50 -0.91 3.47
N LEU A 189 24.22 -0.30 2.32
CA LEU A 189 25.09 -0.34 1.15
C LEU A 189 26.47 0.24 1.46
N GLN A 190 26.53 1.43 2.07
CA GLN A 190 27.79 2.10 2.38
C GLN A 190 28.64 1.26 3.34
N ASN A 191 28.04 0.77 4.44
CA ASN A 191 28.74 -0.12 5.38
C ASN A 191 29.25 -1.40 4.72
N TYR A 192 28.47 -1.97 3.79
CA TYR A 192 28.88 -3.15 3.04
C TYR A 192 30.10 -2.84 2.16
N LEU A 193 30.05 -1.76 1.39
CA LEU A 193 31.17 -1.36 0.52
C LEU A 193 32.43 -1.01 1.33
N GLU A 194 32.29 -0.28 2.44
CA GLU A 194 33.40 0.00 3.37
C GLU A 194 34.04 -1.28 3.91
N SER A 195 33.23 -2.29 4.25
CA SER A 195 33.76 -3.58 4.72
C SER A 195 34.55 -4.34 3.66
N ILE A 196 34.33 -4.06 2.37
CA ILE A 196 35.13 -4.61 1.27
C ILE A 196 36.41 -3.81 1.11
N ASP A 197 36.32 -2.47 1.12
CA ASP A 197 37.49 -1.59 1.02
C ASP A 197 38.51 -1.89 2.14
N GLN A 198 38.03 -2.15 3.36
CA GLN A 198 38.86 -2.52 4.51
C GLN A 198 39.64 -3.83 4.34
N ARG A 199 39.21 -4.72 3.44
CA ARG A 199 39.93 -5.99 3.18
C ARG A 199 41.14 -5.80 2.28
N GLN A 200 41.26 -4.65 1.59
CA GLN A 200 42.40 -4.30 0.75
C GLN A 200 42.81 -5.40 -0.24
N PHE A 201 41.84 -5.98 -0.96
CA PHE A 201 42.15 -7.00 -1.97
C PHE A 201 42.93 -6.39 -3.14
N ASP A 202 44.02 -7.03 -3.54
CA ASP A 202 44.87 -6.58 -4.67
C ASP A 202 44.12 -6.53 -6.02
N TYR A 203 43.00 -7.26 -6.14
CA TYR A 203 42.18 -7.35 -7.34
C TYR A 203 40.91 -6.50 -7.29
N PHE A 204 40.69 -5.69 -6.24
CA PHE A 204 39.50 -4.87 -6.09
C PHE A 204 39.86 -3.39 -5.94
N GLN A 205 39.22 -2.56 -6.77
CA GLN A 205 39.31 -1.11 -6.63
C GLN A 205 37.93 -0.48 -6.83
N ARG A 206 37.51 0.37 -5.90
CA ARG A 206 36.27 1.14 -5.96
C ARG A 206 36.55 2.59 -6.35
N ARG A 207 35.81 3.12 -7.34
CA ARG A 207 35.89 4.53 -7.76
C ARG A 207 34.48 5.08 -8.03
N PRO A 208 34.17 6.33 -7.65
CA PRO A 208 32.93 6.98 -8.05
C PRO A 208 32.97 7.24 -9.56
N LEU A 209 31.89 6.86 -10.26
CA LEU A 209 31.75 7.11 -11.69
C LEU A 209 30.94 8.39 -11.96
N VAL A 210 29.82 8.53 -11.24
CA VAL A 210 28.88 9.65 -11.34
C VAL A 210 28.18 9.86 -9.99
N TYR A 211 27.55 11.02 -9.82
CA TYR A 211 26.67 11.33 -8.69
C TYR A 211 25.21 11.31 -9.15
N SER A 212 24.32 10.77 -8.32
CA SER A 212 22.87 10.89 -8.55
C SER A 212 22.42 12.34 -8.34
N VAL A 213 21.33 12.71 -9.02
CA VAL A 213 20.66 14.01 -8.89
C VAL A 213 20.17 14.21 -7.46
#